data_AF-A0A4Z0NER1-F1
#
_entry.id   AF-A0A4Z0NER1-F1
#
_cell.length_a   1.000
_cell.length_b   1.000
_cell.length_c   1.000
_cell.angle_alpha   90.00
_cell.angle_beta   90.00
_cell.angle_gamma   90.00
#
_symmetry.space_group_name_H-M   'P 1'
#
loop_
_entity.id
_entity.type
_entity.pdbx_description
1 polymer ?
#
loop_
_entity_poly.entity_id
_entity_poly.type
_entity_poly.pdbx_seq_one_letter_code
_entity_poly.pdbx_strand_id
1 'polypeptide(L)' 'MTADDLDKRAELTIWLGAGTAQTRQGRAFATLREALSAAVDALHDSEARPWIVTEEGDILSPHWIRANRDVARRH' A
#
# COMPACT_ATOMS: atom_id res chain seq x y z
N MET A 1 8.54 4.83 11.24
CA MET A 1 9.01 4.09 10.07
C MET A 1 10.45 4.47 9.80
N THR A 2 11.37 3.59 10.17
CA THR A 2 12.80 3.72 9.88
C THR A 2 13.11 3.17 8.49
N ALA A 3 14.35 3.30 8.03
CA ALA A 3 14.78 2.72 6.76
C ALA A 3 14.68 1.18 6.77
N ASP A 4 14.91 0.54 7.92
CA ASP A 4 14.78 -0.92 8.06
C ASP A 4 13.33 -1.40 7.91
N ASP A 5 12.34 -0.62 8.36
CA ASP A 5 10.93 -0.99 8.21
C ASP A 5 10.50 -1.07 6.74
N LEU A 6 11.19 -0.35 5.86
CA LEU A 6 10.92 -0.37 4.42
C LEU A 6 11.36 -1.69 3.76
N ASP A 7 12.37 -2.34 4.31
CA ASP A 7 12.90 -3.61 3.80
C ASP A 7 12.22 -4.84 4.43
N LYS A 8 11.27 -4.62 5.35
CA LYS A 8 10.43 -5.68 5.94
C LYS A 8 9.26 -6.02 5.03
N ARG A 9 8.68 -7.20 5.25
CA ARG A 9 7.53 -7.66 4.47
C ARG A 9 6.31 -6.77 4.71
N ALA A 10 5.46 -6.68 3.70
CA ALA A 10 4.22 -5.95 3.81
C ALA A 10 3.14 -6.58 2.93
N GLU A 11 1.91 -6.52 3.40
CA GLU A 11 0.74 -6.93 2.63
C GLU A 11 -0.01 -5.70 2.15
N LEU A 12 -0.13 -5.56 0.83
CA LEU A 12 -0.98 -4.57 0.22
C LEU A 12 -2.36 -5.18 -0.02
N THR A 13 -3.39 -4.57 0.54
CA THR A 13 -4.78 -4.86 0.20
C THR A 13 -5.36 -3.68 -0.56
N ILE A 14 -5.73 -3.89 -1.82
CA ILE A 14 -6.46 -2.91 -2.63
C ILE A 14 -7.94 -3.26 -2.56
N TRP A 15 -8.74 -2.30 -2.12
CA TRP A 15 -10.18 -2.36 -2.19
C TRP A 15 -10.63 -1.56 -3.42
N LEU A 16 -11.09 -2.25 -4.46
CA LEU A 16 -11.68 -1.63 -5.64
C LEU A 16 -13.19 -1.54 -5.42
N GLY A 17 -13.80 -0.36 -5.56
CA GLY A 17 -15.26 -0.29 -5.39
C GLY A 17 -15.97 0.96 -5.88
N ALA A 18 -16.80 0.76 -6.90
CA ALA A 18 -18.04 1.53 -7.14
C ALA A 18 -19.30 0.66 -7.26
N GLY A 19 -19.22 -0.68 -7.10
CA GLY A 19 -20.34 -1.61 -7.32
C GLY A 19 -20.47 -2.71 -6.26
N THR A 20 -21.57 -3.48 -6.31
CA THR A 20 -22.01 -4.48 -5.30
C THR A 20 -21.05 -5.65 -5.06
N ALA A 21 -19.97 -5.76 -5.83
CA ALA A 21 -18.89 -6.71 -5.61
C ALA A 21 -17.60 -5.95 -5.25
N GLN A 22 -17.36 -5.81 -3.95
CA GLN A 22 -16.07 -5.30 -3.44
C GLN A 22 -14.99 -6.32 -3.80
N THR A 23 -14.15 -5.98 -4.79
CA THR A 23 -13.04 -6.85 -5.17
C THR A 23 -11.86 -6.49 -4.26
N ARG A 24 -11.55 -7.39 -3.32
CA ARG A 24 -10.36 -7.30 -2.48
C ARG A 24 -9.20 -7.99 -3.21
N GLN A 25 -8.21 -7.22 -3.64
CA GLN A 25 -6.95 -7.76 -4.13
C GLN A 25 -5.89 -7.60 -3.04
N GLY A 26 -5.68 -8.67 -2.27
CA GLY A 26 -4.56 -8.79 -1.34
C GLY A 26 -3.33 -9.35 -2.05
N ARG A 27 -2.20 -8.65 -1.96
CA ARG A 27 -0.90 -9.11 -2.46
C ARG A 27 0.15 -8.90 -1.38
N ALA A 28 0.79 -9.99 -0.98
CA ALA A 28 1.96 -9.94 -0.12
C ALA A 28 3.19 -9.54 -0.97
N PHE A 29 4.01 -8.67 -0.42
CA PHE A 29 5.26 -8.21 -1.00
C PHE A 29 6.43 -8.56 -0.08
N ALA A 30 7.60 -8.76 -0.67
CA ALA A 30 8.80 -9.09 0.08
C ALA A 30 9.28 -7.87 0.88
N THR A 31 9.01 -6.66 0.38
CA THR A 31 9.36 -5.40 1.05
C THR A 31 8.19 -4.42 1.09
N LEU A 32 8.19 -3.56 2.11
CA LEU A 32 7.25 -2.46 2.26
C LEU A 32 7.45 -1.41 1.14
N ARG A 33 8.66 -1.26 0.60
CA ARG A 33 8.91 -0.42 -0.60
C ARG A 33 8.10 -0.89 -1.80
N GLU A 34 8.12 -2.19 -2.09
CA GLU A 34 7.34 -2.75 -3.21
C GLU A 34 5.83 -2.57 -2.99
N ALA A 35 5.35 -2.84 -1.76
CA ALA A 35 3.95 -2.63 -1.40
C ALA A 35 3.55 -1.15 -1.55
N LEU A 36 4.41 -0.22 -1.14
CA LEU A 36 4.19 1.22 -1.30
C LEU A 36 4.16 1.63 -2.76
N SER A 37 5.09 1.14 -3.59
CA SER A 37 5.08 1.42 -5.03
C SER A 37 3.78 0.95 -5.68
N ALA A 38 3.38 -0.30 -5.43
CA ALA A 38 2.14 -0.86 -5.95
C ALA A 38 0.89 -0.13 -5.41
N ALA A 39 0.92 0.34 -4.16
CA ALA A 39 -0.15 1.15 -3.61
C ALA A 39 -0.23 2.52 -4.29
N VAL A 40 0.91 3.15 -4.57
CA VAL A 40 0.97 4.41 -5.30
C VAL A 40 0.45 4.26 -6.72
N ASP A 41 0.75 3.14 -7.38
CA ASP A 41 0.19 2.80 -8.68
C ASP A 41 -1.33 2.61 -8.61
N ALA A 42 -1.82 1.90 -7.59
CA ALA A 42 -3.25 1.72 -7.37
C ALA A 42 -3.98 3.06 -7.11
N LEU A 43 -3.33 4.04 -6.47
CA LEU A 43 -3.90 5.38 -6.25
C LEU A 43 -4.17 6.16 -7.54
N HIS A 44 -3.68 5.71 -8.71
CA HIS A 44 -4.07 6.28 -10.00
C HIS A 44 -5.53 5.99 -10.36
N ASP A 45 -6.11 4.93 -9.81
CA ASP A 45 -7.55 4.67 -9.88
C ASP A 45 -8.25 5.42 -8.73
N SER A 46 -9.23 6.26 -9.08
CA SER A 46 -9.98 7.07 -8.10
C SER A 46 -10.85 6.21 -7.17
N GLU A 47 -11.24 5.02 -7.62
CA GLU A 47 -12.09 4.09 -6.88
C GLU A 47 -11.26 3.09 -6.04
N ALA A 48 -9.95 3.04 -6.28
CA ALA A 48 -9.06 2.18 -5.54
C ALA A 48 -8.70 2.77 -4.18
N ARG A 49 -8.88 1.98 -3.13
CA ARG A 49 -8.43 2.28 -1.77
C ARG A 49 -7.35 1.27 -1.39
N PRO A 50 -6.06 1.60 -1.59
CA PRO A 50 -4.95 0.76 -1.17
C PRO A 50 -4.66 0.95 0.32
N TRP A 51 -4.58 -0.17 1.03
CA TRP A 51 -4.20 -0.26 2.44
C TRP A 51 -3.00 -1.17 2.55
N ILE A 52 -1.97 -0.76 3.27
CA ILE A 52 -0.80 -1.62 3.51
C ILE A 52 -0.77 -2.01 4.98
N VAL A 53 -0.54 -3.29 5.24
CA VAL A 53 -0.23 -3.80 6.58
C VAL A 53 1.23 -4.20 6.59
N THR A 54 2.03 -3.61 7.46
CA THR A 54 3.45 -3.96 7.63
C THR A 54 3.59 -5.25 8.44
N GLU A 55 4.76 -5.89 8.38
CA GLU A 55 5.08 -7.05 9.23
C GLU A 55 4.99 -6.76 10.73
N GLU A 56 5.22 -5.51 11.14
CA GLU A 56 5.06 -5.04 12.53
C GLU A 56 3.59 -4.87 12.93
N GLY A 57 2.65 -5.00 11.98
CA GLY A 57 1.22 -4.81 12.21
C GLY A 57 0.76 -3.35 12.05
N ASP A 58 1.61 -2.45 11.54
CA ASP A 58 1.20 -1.08 11.23
C ASP A 58 0.28 -1.07 10.02
N ILE A 59 -0.81 -0.30 10.11
CA ILE A 59 -1.77 -0.14 9.03
C ILE A 59 -1.59 1.24 8.40
N LEU A 60 -1.14 1.26 7.16
CA LEU A 60 -0.99 2.47 6.35
C LEU A 60 -2.24 2.68 5.51
N SER A 61 -2.95 3.77 5.80
CA SER A 61 -4.17 4.15 5.09
C SER A 61 -3.86 4.77 3.72
N PRO A 62 -4.82 4.77 2.77
CA PRO A 62 -4.66 5.43 1.47
C PRO A 62 -4.21 6.90 1.58
N HIS A 63 -4.69 7.60 2.61
CA HIS A 63 -4.33 9.00 2.84
C HIS A 63 -2.86 9.14 3.28
N TRP A 64 -2.38 8.26 4.16
CA TRP A 64 -0.99 8.23 4.58
C TRP A 64 -0.06 7.93 3.38
N ILE A 65 -0.44 6.98 2.54
CA ILE A 65 0.31 6.60 1.34
C ILE A 65 0.38 7.78 0.36
N ARG A 66 -0.73 8.52 0.17
CA ARG A 66 -0.74 9.77 -0.63
C ARG A 66 0.18 10.84 -0.07
N ALA A 67 0.24 10.99 1.25
CA ALA A 67 1.11 11.97 1.90
C ALA A 67 2.60 11.57 1.87
N ASN A 68 2.90 10.27 1.74
CA ASN A 68 4.26 9.72 1.84
C ASN A 68 4.74 9.07 0.53
N ARG A 69 4.21 9.49 -0.63
CA ARG A 69 4.61 8.94 -1.95
C ARG A 69 6.11 9.07 -2.23
N ASP A 70 6.75 10.08 -1.65
CA ASP A 70 8.20 10.30 -1.81
C ASP A 70 9.04 9.23 -1.11
N VAL A 71 8.48 8.56 -0.10
CA VAL A 71 9.13 7.42 0.57
C VAL A 71 9.26 6.22 -0.38
N ALA A 72 8.28 6.05 -1.28
CA ALA A 72 8.34 5.03 -2.33
C ALA A 72 9.34 5.39 -3.46
N ARG A 73 9.71 6.68 -3.59
CA ARG A 73 10.53 7.20 -4.70
C ARG A 73 12.01 7.39 -4.35
N ARG A 74 12.41 7.31 -3.08
CA ARG A 74 13.82 7.38 -2.69
C ARG A 74 14.50 6.06 -3.04
N HIS A 75 15.25 6.12 -4.14
CA HIS A 75 16.04 5.05 -4.73
C HIS A 75 17.53 5.26 -4.42
#